data_AF-A0A4V6BI10-F1
#
_entry.id   AF-A0A4V6BI10-F1
#
_cell.length_a   1.000
_cell.length_b   1.000
_cell.length_c   1.000
_cell.angle_alpha   90.00
_cell.angle_beta   90.00
_cell.angle_gamma   90.00
#
_symmetry.space_group_name_H-M   'P 1'
#
loop_
_entity.id
_entity.type
_entity.pdbx_description
1 polymer ?
#
loop_
_entity_poly.entity_id
_entity_poly.type
_entity_poly.pdbx_seq_one_letter_code
_entity_poly.pdbx_strand_id
1 'polypeptide(L)'
;MKPEKQQRVTEIIQALNANLKIDENNKDTAKQEKVISKAAKKLYEDFVHIAKKKLSKENKLFTLEVKKQLKNARRAERTLAVTALLKNNIALA
;
A
#
# COMPACT_ATOMS: atom_id res chain seq x y z
N MET A 1 -2.14 -21.83 2.60
CA MET A 1 -1.90 -20.52 1.95
C MET A 1 -3.21 -20.10 1.29
N LYS A 2 -3.54 -18.79 1.19
CA LYS A 2 -4.68 -18.39 0.35
C LYS A 2 -4.36 -18.72 -1.12
N PRO A 3 -5.31 -19.18 -1.95
CA PRO A 3 -5.06 -19.64 -3.32
C PRO A 3 -4.28 -18.63 -4.17
N GLU A 4 -4.65 -17.35 -4.06
CA GLU A 4 -4.04 -16.23 -4.80
C GLU A 4 -2.55 -16.04 -4.49
N LYS A 5 -2.15 -16.21 -3.22
CA LYS A 5 -0.74 -16.12 -2.82
C LYS A 5 0.07 -17.26 -3.42
N GLN A 6 -0.53 -18.43 -3.56
CA GLN A 6 0.12 -19.63 -4.06
C GLN A 6 0.36 -19.50 -5.56
N GLN A 7 -0.63 -19.01 -6.32
CA GLN A 7 -0.49 -18.69 -7.75
C GLN A 7 0.67 -17.72 -8.01
N ARG A 8 0.72 -16.58 -7.31
CA ARG A 8 1.79 -15.58 -7.53
C ARG A 8 3.19 -16.11 -7.22
N VAL A 9 3.32 -16.91 -6.17
CA VAL A 9 4.60 -17.54 -5.83
C VAL A 9 4.99 -18.56 -6.90
N THR A 10 4.04 -19.33 -7.42
CA THR A 10 4.28 -20.28 -8.51
C THR A 10 4.72 -19.58 -9.79
N GLU A 11 4.08 -18.46 -10.17
CA GLU A 11 4.49 -17.65 -11.33
C GLU A 11 5.95 -17.16 -11.21
N ILE A 12 6.33 -16.68 -10.02
CA ILE A 12 7.70 -16.23 -9.74
C ILE A 12 8.68 -17.40 -9.85
N ILE A 13 8.33 -18.58 -9.31
CA ILE A 13 9.17 -19.77 -9.38
C ILE A 13 9.33 -20.25 -10.83
N GLN A 14 8.25 -20.31 -11.61
CA GLN A 14 8.29 -20.71 -13.01
C GLN A 14 9.18 -19.76 -13.84
N ALA A 15 9.05 -18.45 -13.63
CA ALA A 15 9.90 -17.46 -14.29
C ALA A 15 11.38 -17.60 -13.88
N LEU A 16 11.66 -17.89 -12.62
CA LEU A 16 13.02 -18.12 -12.13
C LEU A 16 13.62 -19.42 -12.67
N ASN A 17 12.86 -20.51 -12.69
CA ASN A 17 13.30 -21.80 -13.24
C ASN A 17 13.60 -21.69 -14.73
N ALA A 18 12.75 -20.99 -15.49
CA ALA A 18 12.97 -20.72 -16.92
C ALA A 18 14.26 -19.92 -17.17
N ASN A 19 14.50 -18.85 -16.39
CA ASN A 19 15.70 -18.02 -16.52
C ASN A 19 16.98 -18.76 -16.10
N LEU A 20 16.89 -19.65 -15.12
CA LEU A 20 18.04 -20.40 -14.59
C LEU A 20 18.27 -21.74 -15.33
N LYS A 21 17.46 -22.05 -16.35
CA LYS A 21 17.48 -23.34 -17.09
C LYS A 21 17.39 -24.55 -16.15
N ILE A 22 16.64 -24.41 -15.06
CA ILE A 22 16.41 -25.47 -14.08
C ILE A 22 15.27 -26.33 -14.61
N ASP A 23 15.60 -27.57 -14.99
CA ASP A 23 14.61 -28.56 -15.41
C ASP A 23 13.99 -29.22 -14.17
N GLU A 24 12.67 -29.17 -14.06
CA GLU A 24 11.90 -29.79 -12.96
C GLU A 24 12.00 -31.33 -12.99
N ASN A 25 12.33 -31.92 -14.14
CA ASN A 25 12.45 -33.37 -14.30
C ASN A 25 13.86 -33.90 -14.03
N ASN A 26 14.84 -33.02 -13.84
CA ASN A 26 16.21 -33.43 -13.57
C ASN A 26 16.44 -33.55 -12.05
N LYS A 27 16.85 -34.75 -11.61
CA LYS A 27 17.13 -35.06 -10.20
C LYS A 27 18.27 -34.21 -9.61
N ASP A 28 19.18 -33.73 -10.45
CA ASP A 28 20.32 -32.91 -10.00
C ASP A 28 19.91 -31.47 -9.63
N THR A 29 18.88 -30.94 -10.29
CA THR A 29 18.39 -29.57 -10.12
C THR A 29 17.23 -29.45 -9.11
N ALA A 30 16.58 -30.57 -8.76
CA ALA A 30 15.47 -30.59 -7.79
C ALA A 30 15.83 -29.99 -6.40
N LYS A 31 17.08 -30.15 -5.94
CA LYS A 31 17.55 -29.49 -4.70
C LYS A 31 17.61 -27.97 -4.85
N GLN A 32 18.07 -27.49 -6.00
CA GLN A 32 18.18 -26.05 -6.30
C GLN A 32 16.80 -25.42 -6.43
N GLU A 33 15.87 -26.10 -7.10
CA GLU A 33 14.47 -25.67 -7.22
C GLU A 33 13.82 -25.49 -5.83
N LYS A 34 14.03 -26.45 -4.91
CA LYS A 34 13.50 -26.35 -3.54
C LYS A 34 14.08 -25.16 -2.78
N VAL A 35 15.35 -24.84 -2.99
CA VAL A 35 16.00 -23.65 -2.39
C VAL A 35 15.41 -22.38 -2.98
N ILE A 36 15.24 -22.32 -4.31
CA ILE A 36 14.65 -21.18 -5.02
C ILE A 36 13.20 -20.97 -4.57
N SER A 37 12.40 -22.02 -4.45
CA SER A 37 11.03 -21.95 -3.96
C SER A 37 10.94 -21.38 -2.54
N LYS A 38 11.85 -21.79 -1.64
CA LYS A 38 11.92 -21.23 -0.29
C LYS A 38 12.34 -19.75 -0.30
N ALA A 39 13.33 -19.39 -1.11
CA ALA A 39 13.80 -18.02 -1.24
C ALA A 39 12.70 -17.10 -1.82
N ALA A 40 12.03 -17.53 -2.89
CA ALA A 40 10.94 -16.81 -3.53
C ALA A 40 9.75 -16.58 -2.57
N LYS A 41 9.38 -17.59 -1.77
CA LYS A 41 8.35 -17.43 -0.73
C LYS A 41 8.73 -16.37 0.29
N LYS A 42 9.96 -16.41 0.80
CA LYS A 42 10.43 -15.44 1.80
C LYS A 42 10.48 -14.02 1.22
N LEU A 43 11.02 -13.86 0.01
CA LEU A 43 11.06 -12.57 -0.69
C LEU A 43 9.66 -12.00 -0.92
N TYR A 44 8.70 -12.84 -1.31
CA TYR A 44 7.32 -12.40 -1.48
C TYR A 44 6.69 -11.94 -0.15
N GLU A 45 6.95 -12.64 0.94
CA GLU A 45 6.48 -12.24 2.28
C GLU A 45 7.10 -10.91 2.73
N ASP A 46 8.41 -10.74 2.54
CA ASP A 46 9.13 -9.50 2.85
C ASP A 46 8.59 -8.34 2.00
N PHE A 47 8.37 -8.56 0.71
CA PHE A 47 7.80 -7.56 -0.19
C PHE A 47 6.39 -7.14 0.26
N VAL A 48 5.51 -8.10 0.57
CA VAL A 48 4.16 -7.83 1.06
C VAL A 48 4.20 -7.06 2.38
N HIS A 49 5.12 -7.40 3.28
CA HIS A 49 5.28 -6.70 4.56
C HIS A 49 5.72 -5.25 4.34
N ILE A 50 6.74 -5.02 3.50
CA ILE A 50 7.25 -3.68 3.17
C ILE A 50 6.16 -2.84 2.50
N ALA A 51 5.45 -3.41 1.52
CA ALA A 51 4.37 -2.73 0.81
C ALA A 51 3.25 -2.32 1.76
N LYS A 52 2.79 -3.23 2.64
CA LYS A 52 1.78 -2.91 3.65
C LYS A 52 2.24 -1.81 4.61
N LYS A 53 3.51 -1.84 5.02
CA LYS A 53 4.08 -0.82 5.92
C LYS A 53 4.15 0.55 5.25
N LYS A 54 4.55 0.64 3.99
CA LYS A 54 4.55 1.88 3.21
C LYS A 54 3.13 2.41 3.02
N LEU A 55 2.21 1.56 2.56
CA LEU A 55 0.82 1.92 2.31
C LEU A 55 0.10 2.37 3.61
N SER A 56 0.42 1.75 4.75
CA SER A 56 -0.07 2.18 6.06
C SER A 56 0.46 3.56 6.45
N LYS A 57 1.74 3.88 6.18
CA LYS A 57 2.30 5.21 6.44
C LYS A 57 1.64 6.28 5.58
N GLU A 58 1.50 6.01 4.28
CA GLU A 58 0.85 6.92 3.33
C GLU A 58 -0.61 7.18 3.70
N ASN A 59 -1.38 6.12 4.04
CA ASN A 59 -2.77 6.28 4.50
C ASN A 59 -2.87 7.13 5.78
N LYS A 60 -1.93 7.00 6.72
CA LYS A 60 -1.89 7.83 7.92
C LYS A 60 -1.65 9.30 7.58
N LEU A 61 -0.67 9.58 6.72
CA LEU A 61 -0.37 10.94 6.26
C LEU A 61 -1.57 11.55 5.51
N PHE A 62 -2.18 10.79 4.62
CA PHE A 62 -3.36 11.20 3.89
C PHE A 62 -4.52 11.54 4.84
N THR A 63 -4.79 10.68 5.83
CA THR A 63 -5.85 10.93 6.82
C THR A 63 -5.59 12.19 7.64
N LEU A 64 -4.33 12.45 8.02
CA LEU A 64 -3.95 13.67 8.73
C LEU A 64 -4.17 14.92 7.87
N GLU A 65 -3.80 14.87 6.60
CA GLU A 65 -3.98 15.99 5.68
C GLU A 65 -5.47 16.27 5.43
N VAL A 66 -6.30 15.23 5.24
CA VAL A 66 -7.76 15.39 5.12
C VAL A 66 -8.36 16.05 6.38
N LYS A 67 -7.95 15.61 7.58
CA LYS A 67 -8.42 16.23 8.83
C LYS A 67 -7.98 17.70 8.94
N LYS A 68 -6.77 18.03 8.51
CA LYS A 68 -6.24 19.40 8.49
C LYS A 68 -7.04 20.27 7.52
N GLN A 69 -7.30 19.79 6.30
CA GLN A 69 -8.11 20.49 5.31
C GLN A 69 -9.53 20.73 5.80
N LEU A 70 -10.18 19.73 6.40
CA LEU A 70 -11.52 19.88 7.00
C LEU A 70 -11.54 20.93 8.12
N LYS A 71 -10.51 20.96 8.98
CA LYS A 71 -10.39 21.98 10.03
C LYS A 71 -10.25 23.38 9.44
N ASN A 72 -9.48 23.52 8.37
CA ASN A 72 -9.29 24.79 7.68
C ASN A 72 -10.58 25.27 6.99
N ALA A 73 -11.31 24.37 6.31
CA ALA A 73 -12.59 24.66 5.70
C ALA A 73 -13.61 25.17 6.73
N ARG A 74 -13.75 24.48 7.87
CA ARG A 74 -14.64 24.91 8.97
C ARG A 74 -14.27 26.27 9.54
N ARG A 75 -12.96 26.59 9.61
CA ARG A 75 -12.50 27.92 10.04
C ARG A 75 -12.88 28.98 9.02
N ALA A 76 -12.66 28.73 7.74
CA ALA A 76 -13.05 29.66 6.68
C ALA A 76 -14.57 29.90 6.67
N GLU A 77 -15.39 28.86 6.78
CA GLU A 77 -16.85 28.97 6.90
C GLU A 77 -17.27 29.83 8.10
N ARG A 78 -16.67 29.59 9.28
CA ARG A 78 -16.95 30.41 10.47
C ARG A 78 -16.56 31.86 10.27
N THR A 79 -15.39 32.13 9.68
CA THR A 79 -14.95 33.50 9.39
C THR A 79 -15.92 34.20 8.45
N LEU A 80 -16.39 33.52 7.40
CA LEU A 80 -17.41 34.06 6.49
C LEU A 80 -18.73 34.35 7.21
N ALA A 81 -19.21 33.42 8.03
CA ALA A 81 -20.43 33.59 8.81
C ALA A 81 -20.35 34.78 9.79
N VAL A 82 -19.24 34.89 10.54
CA VAL A 82 -19.00 36.02 11.44
C VAL A 82 -18.93 37.34 10.67
N THR A 83 -18.23 37.36 9.53
CA THR A 83 -18.13 38.55 8.69
C THR A 83 -19.50 38.99 8.16
N ALA A 84 -20.33 38.03 7.74
CA ALA A 84 -21.70 38.30 7.30
C ALA A 84 -22.57 38.85 8.43
N LEU A 85 -22.49 38.26 9.63
CA LEU A 85 -23.22 38.75 10.81
C LEU A 85 -22.78 40.17 11.20
N LEU A 86 -21.48 40.45 11.21
CA LEU A 86 -20.96 41.78 11.52
C LEU A 86 -21.40 42.82 10.48
N LYS A 87 -21.36 42.50 9.18
CA LYS A 87 -21.87 43.39 8.12
C LYS A 87 -23.36 43.69 8.29
N ASN A 88 -24.17 42.67 8.59
CA ASN A 88 -25.60 42.85 8.81
C ASN A 88 -25.88 43.68 10.06
N ASN A 89 -25.11 43.51 11.13
CA ASN A 89 -25.28 44.30 12.35
C ASN A 89 -24.85 45.76 12.19
N ILE A 90 -23.83 46.05 11.36
CA ILE A 90 -23.45 47.44 11.03
C ILE A 90 -24.49 48.10 10.12
N ALA A 91 -25.14 47.34 9.24
CA ALA A 91 -26.21 47.86 8.37
C ALA A 91 -27.54 48.09 9.10
N LEU A 92 -27.73 47.49 10.29
CA LEU A 92 -28.93 47.62 11.13
C LEU A 92 -28.77 48.66 12.26
N ALA A 93 -27.55 49.14 12.52
CA ALA A 93 -27.21 50.15 13.52
C ALA A 93 -27.09 51.54 12.87
#